data_AF-A0A355G9I3-F1
#
_entry.id   AF-A0A355G9I3-F1
#
_cell.length_a   1.000
_cell.length_b   1.000
_cell.length_c   1.000
_cell.angle_alpha   90.00
_cell.angle_beta   90.00
_cell.angle_gamma   90.00
#
_symmetry.space_group_name_H-M   'P 1'
#
loop_
_entity.id
_entity.type
_entity.pdbx_description
1 polymer ?
#
loop_
_entity_poly.entity_id
_entity_poly.type
_entity_poly.pdbx_seq_one_letter_code
_entity_poly.pdbx_strand_id
1 'polypeptide(L)'
;MMQILTLTSYIKADLIARLSRDELPSDSLTLAALSDHYKVSVTPIYHAINELIEEGYLYREKNRRLCVNRDRIGDARTAAKSPQPAPPEDHFKRITDDLLTMSLKGESLFLREMASAK
;
A
#
# COMPACT_ATOMS: atom_id res chain seq x y z
N MET A 1 9.11 17.51 5.66
CA MET A 1 8.78 17.10 4.27
C MET A 1 7.76 15.99 4.35
N MET A 2 6.55 16.20 3.84
CA MET A 2 5.53 15.14 3.76
C MET A 2 5.85 14.35 2.49
N GLN A 3 6.42 13.14 2.64
CA GLN A 3 6.68 12.27 1.50
C GLN A 3 5.33 11.84 0.92
N ILE A 4 5.08 12.13 -0.35
CA ILE A 4 4.00 11.49 -1.11
C ILE A 4 4.45 10.04 -1.31
N LEU A 5 4.02 9.16 -0.41
CA LEU A 5 4.20 7.72 -0.60
C LEU A 5 3.34 7.31 -1.80
N THR A 6 3.98 6.77 -2.84
CA THR A 6 3.21 6.10 -3.89
C THR A 6 2.49 4.90 -3.29
N LEU A 7 1.35 4.52 -3.85
CA LEU A 7 0.59 3.35 -3.41
C LEU A 7 1.47 2.08 -3.36
N THR A 8 2.34 1.88 -4.35
CA THR A 8 3.31 0.78 -4.40
C THR A 8 4.30 0.83 -3.23
N SER A 9 4.86 2.01 -2.92
CA SER A 9 5.79 2.20 -1.80
C SER A 9 5.11 1.94 -0.46
N TYR A 10 3.84 2.36 -0.30
CA TYR A 10 3.03 2.06 0.88
C TYR A 10 2.82 0.54 1.03
N ILE A 11 2.35 -0.14 -0.02
CA ILE A 11 2.13 -1.60 -0.01
C ILE A 11 3.42 -2.32 0.39
N LYS A 12 4.57 -1.93 -0.18
CA LYS A 12 5.86 -2.53 0.15
C LYS A 12 6.22 -2.39 1.63
N ALA A 13 6.16 -1.17 2.16
CA ALA A 13 6.51 -0.88 3.55
C ALA A 13 5.55 -1.59 4.53
N ASP A 14 4.26 -1.62 4.21
CA ASP A 14 3.24 -2.28 5.02
C ASP A 14 3.42 -3.81 4.99
N LEU A 15 3.70 -4.41 3.82
CA LEU A 15 4.02 -5.83 3.70
C LEU A 15 5.23 -6.22 4.53
N ILE A 16 6.33 -5.47 4.48
CA ILE A 16 7.52 -5.74 5.30
C ILE A 16 7.14 -5.69 6.79
N ALA A 17 6.39 -4.67 7.21
CA ALA A 17 5.97 -4.52 8.60
C ALA A 17 5.10 -5.71 9.07
N ARG A 18 4.12 -6.12 8.27
CA ARG A 18 3.22 -7.25 8.61
C ARG A 18 3.95 -8.60 8.60
N LEU A 19 4.81 -8.84 7.61
CA LEU A 19 5.61 -10.07 7.52
C LEU A 19 6.60 -10.19 8.68
N SER A 20 7.15 -9.06 9.16
CA SER A 20 8.04 -9.04 10.34
C SER A 20 7.32 -9.40 11.65
N ARG A 21 6.00 -9.24 11.70
CA ARG A 21 5.14 -9.51 12.86
C ARG A 21 4.37 -10.83 12.76
N ASP A 22 4.54 -11.57 11.67
CA ASP A 22 3.79 -12.80 11.36
C ASP A 22 2.26 -12.58 11.30
N GLU A 23 1.84 -11.37 10.91
CA GLU A 23 0.42 -10.96 10.83
C GLU A 23 -0.25 -11.37 9.50
N LEU A 24 0.50 -11.96 8.57
CA LEU A 24 0.03 -12.41 7.27
C LEU A 24 0.09 -13.94 7.16
N PRO A 25 -1.04 -14.64 6.96
CA PRO A 25 -1.04 -16.07 6.69
C PRO A 25 -0.23 -16.41 5.44
N SER A 26 0.47 -17.55 5.43
CA SER A 26 1.26 -18.02 4.28
C SER A 26 0.46 -18.21 2.98
N ASP A 27 -0.86 -18.34 3.09
CA ASP A 27 -1.78 -18.52 1.96
C ASP A 27 -2.30 -17.16 1.42
N SER A 28 -2.04 -16.07 2.15
CA SER A 28 -2.38 -14.70 1.74
C SER A 28 -1.35 -14.06 0.80
N LEU A 29 -0.21 -14.71 0.56
CA LEU A 29 0.88 -14.24 -0.31
C LEU A 29 0.62 -14.46 -1.81
N THR A 30 -0.65 -14.48 -2.22
CA THR A 30 -1.01 -14.52 -3.65
C THR A 30 -1.35 -13.12 -4.13
N LEU A 31 -1.11 -12.83 -5.42
CA LEU A 31 -1.47 -11.54 -6.01
C LEU A 31 -2.95 -11.20 -5.79
N ALA A 32 -3.84 -12.19 -5.95
CA ALA A 32 -5.26 -12.02 -5.76
C ALA A 32 -5.62 -11.67 -4.30
N ALA A 33 -5.13 -12.46 -3.33
CA ALA A 33 -5.41 -12.21 -1.92
C ALA A 33 -4.87 -10.85 -1.45
N LEU A 34 -3.70 -10.43 -1.94
CA LEU A 34 -3.14 -9.12 -1.64
C LEU A 34 -3.92 -7.98 -2.31
N SER A 35 -4.35 -8.14 -3.55
CA SER A 35 -5.26 -7.17 -4.19
C SER A 35 -6.56 -7.00 -3.42
N ASP A 36 -7.16 -8.10 -2.95
CA ASP A 36 -8.38 -8.08 -2.15
C ASP A 36 -8.17 -7.46 -0.76
N HIS A 37 -7.00 -7.68 -0.16
CA HIS A 37 -6.62 -7.10 1.12
C HIS A 37 -6.46 -5.58 1.03
N TYR A 38 -5.70 -5.11 0.04
CA TYR A 38 -5.41 -3.69 -0.13
C TYR A 38 -6.51 -2.92 -0.89
N LYS A 39 -7.52 -3.62 -1.45
CA LYS A 39 -8.60 -3.03 -2.26
C LYS A 39 -8.09 -2.25 -3.47
N VAL A 40 -7.08 -2.79 -4.13
CA VAL A 40 -6.42 -2.19 -5.30
C VAL A 40 -6.33 -3.20 -6.43
N SER A 41 -6.08 -2.70 -7.65
CA SER A 41 -5.81 -3.55 -8.79
C SER A 41 -4.53 -4.40 -8.60
N VAL A 42 -4.36 -5.42 -9.44
CA VAL A 42 -3.20 -6.32 -9.35
C VAL A 42 -1.88 -5.62 -9.69
N THR A 43 -1.91 -4.58 -10.52
CA THR A 43 -0.72 -3.87 -10.98
C THR A 43 0.17 -3.31 -9.86
N PRO A 44 -0.33 -2.47 -8.92
CA PRO A 44 0.49 -1.95 -7.82
C PRO A 44 1.02 -3.06 -6.90
N ILE A 45 0.23 -4.13 -6.69
CA ILE A 45 0.65 -5.30 -5.92
C ILE A 45 1.81 -6.01 -6.62
N TYR A 46 1.69 -6.22 -7.92
CA TYR A 46 2.71 -6.87 -8.74
C TYR A 46 4.04 -6.09 -8.70
N HIS A 47 3.99 -4.76 -8.81
CA HIS A 47 5.18 -3.91 -8.69
C HIS A 47 5.81 -4.02 -7.30
N ALA A 48 5.02 -3.91 -6.23
CA ALA A 48 5.52 -4.01 -4.86
C ALA A 48 6.17 -5.38 -4.58
N ILE A 49 5.58 -6.46 -5.05
CA ILE A 49 6.13 -7.81 -4.87
C ILE A 49 7.44 -7.98 -5.66
N ASN A 50 7.51 -7.51 -6.90
CA ASN A 50 8.75 -7.60 -7.66
C ASN A 50 9.87 -6.79 -7.00
N GLU A 51 9.58 -5.58 -6.52
CA GLU A 51 10.57 -4.82 -5.73
C GLU A 51 11.01 -5.58 -4.48
N LEU A 52 10.10 -6.23 -3.75
CA LEU A 52 10.45 -7.07 -2.60
C LEU A 52 11.27 -8.31 -2.95
N ILE A 53 11.12 -8.85 -4.17
CA ILE A 53 11.94 -9.95 -4.68
C ILE A 53 13.35 -9.46 -5.05
N GLU A 54 13.45 -8.33 -5.75
CA GLU A 54 14.74 -7.71 -6.08
C GLU A 54 15.49 -7.28 -4.80
N GLU A 55 14.75 -6.73 -3.84
CA GLU A 55 15.22 -6.45 -2.50
C GLU A 55 15.24 -7.72 -1.62
N GLY A 56 15.16 -8.93 -2.17
CA GLY A 56 15.34 -10.23 -1.52
C GLY A 56 14.61 -10.50 -0.20
N TYR A 57 13.56 -9.74 0.12
CA TYR A 57 12.64 -10.01 1.22
C TYR A 57 11.69 -11.16 0.88
N LEU A 58 11.38 -11.31 -0.41
CA LEU A 58 10.56 -12.39 -0.96
C LEU A 58 11.35 -13.16 -2.01
N TYR A 59 10.94 -14.40 -2.28
CA TYR A 59 11.45 -15.19 -3.38
C TYR A 59 10.35 -16.09 -3.94
N ARG A 60 10.53 -16.55 -5.18
CA ARG A 60 9.62 -17.52 -5.81
C ARG A 60 10.22 -18.91 -5.70
N GLU A 61 9.47 -19.85 -5.16
CA GLU A 61 9.86 -21.26 -5.10
C GLU A 61 9.67 -21.94 -6.47
N LYS A 62 10.17 -23.18 -6.63
CA LYS A 62 10.08 -23.98 -7.87
C LYS A 62 8.64 -24.14 -8.38
N ASN A 63 7.66 -24.19 -7.49
CA ASN A 63 6.22 -24.24 -7.78
C ASN A 63 5.61 -22.85 -8.11
N ARG A 64 6.44 -21.81 -8.25
CA ARG A 64 6.05 -20.39 -8.43
C ARG A 64 5.30 -19.77 -7.25
N ARG A 65 5.22 -20.44 -6.10
CA ARG A 65 4.67 -19.87 -4.86
C ARG A 65 5.59 -18.77 -4.35
N LEU A 66 4.99 -17.71 -3.84
CA LEU A 66 5.70 -16.61 -3.19
C LEU A 66 6.03 -17.01 -1.75
N CYS A 67 7.30 -16.92 -1.40
CA CYS A 67 7.84 -17.30 -0.10
C CYS A 67 8.59 -16.12 0.53
N VAL A 68 8.67 -16.14 1.86
CA VAL A 68 9.28 -15.07 2.66
C VAL A 68 10.70 -15.46 3.04
N ASN A 69 11.66 -14.57 2.80
CA ASN A 69 13.01 -14.73 3.32
C ASN A 69 13.06 -14.32 4.80
N ARG A 70 12.97 -15.31 5.70
CA ARG A 70 12.87 -15.07 7.15
C ARG A 70 14.10 -14.40 7.75
N ASP A 71 15.29 -14.67 7.21
CA ASP A 71 16.54 -14.08 7.71
C ASP A 71 16.53 -12.56 7.45
N ARG A 72 16.21 -12.17 6.22
CA ARG A 72 16.17 -10.75 5.82
C ARG A 72 15.03 -9.98 6.49
N ILE A 73 13.87 -10.62 6.69
CA ILE A 73 12.75 -10.03 7.43
C ILE A 73 13.09 -9.88 8.93
N GLY A 74 13.85 -10.83 9.50
CA GLY A 74 14.35 -10.75 10.88
C GLY A 74 15.31 -9.57 11.09
N ASP A 75 16.19 -9.31 10.12
CA ASP A 75 17.08 -8.14 10.15
C ASP A 75 16.29 -6.83 10.06
N ALA A 76 15.28 -6.75 9.19
CA ALA A 76 14.39 -5.60 9.10
C ALA A 76 13.61 -5.38 10.41
N ARG A 77 13.16 -6.44 11.08
CA ARG A 77 12.50 -6.37 12.39
C ARG A 77 13.43 -5.80 13.48
N THR A 78 14.71 -6.17 13.43
CA THR A 78 15.71 -5.75 14.41
C THR A 78 16.17 -4.31 14.18
N ALA A 79 16.27 -3.91 12.91
CA ALA A 79 16.59 -2.54 12.50
C ALA A 79 15.41 -1.57 12.66
N ALA A 80 14.17 -2.06 12.53
CA ALA A 80 12.98 -1.23 12.49
C ALA A 80 12.07 -1.47 13.71
N LYS A 81 12.21 -0.63 14.74
CA LYS A 81 11.09 -0.26 15.62
C LYS A 81 10.14 0.72 14.89
N SER A 82 9.99 0.62 13.57
CA SER A 82 9.20 1.58 12.81
C SER A 82 7.71 1.32 13.06
N PRO A 83 6.92 2.38 13.29
CA PRO A 83 5.46 2.29 13.25
C PRO A 83 5.02 1.72 11.89
N GLN A 84 3.89 1.02 11.87
CA GLN A 84 3.25 0.63 10.62
C GLN A 84 2.98 1.90 9.80
N PRO A 85 3.27 1.91 8.49
CA PRO A 85 3.01 3.10 7.68
C PRO A 85 1.52 3.44 7.72
N ALA A 86 1.20 4.73 7.82
CA ALA A 86 -0.18 5.16 7.73
C ALA A 86 -0.73 4.85 6.33
N PRO A 87 -1.97 4.34 6.22
CA PRO A 87 -2.64 4.20 4.94
C PRO A 87 -2.67 5.52 4.18
N PRO A 88 -2.57 5.51 2.84
CA PRO A 88 -2.77 6.69 2.02
C PRO A 88 -4.14 7.33 2.31
N GLU A 89 -4.21 8.65 2.21
CA GLU A 89 -5.45 9.38 2.42
C GLU A 89 -6.51 9.00 1.36
N ASP A 90 -7.75 8.77 1.80
CA ASP A 90 -8.88 8.60 0.90
C ASP A 90 -9.32 9.97 0.36
N HIS A 91 -8.74 10.33 -0.79
CA HIS A 91 -9.06 11.59 -1.45
C HIS A 91 -10.52 11.68 -1.90
N PHE A 92 -11.20 10.56 -2.23
CA PHE A 92 -12.61 10.59 -2.57
C PHE A 92 -13.46 10.98 -1.36
N LYS A 93 -13.17 10.37 -0.21
CA LYS A 93 -13.84 10.72 1.04
C LYS A 93 -13.57 12.17 1.42
N ARG A 94 -12.31 12.62 1.35
CA ARG A 94 -11.94 14.01 1.64
C ARG A 94 -12.73 15.00 0.75
N ILE A 95 -12.72 14.78 -0.56
CA ILE A 95 -13.45 15.62 -1.52
C ILE A 95 -14.96 15.58 -1.21
N THR A 96 -15.52 14.41 -0.90
CA THR A 96 -16.95 14.27 -0.55
C THR A 96 -17.29 15.05 0.72
N ASP A 97 -16.49 14.92 1.77
CA ASP A 97 -16.66 15.62 3.04
C ASP A 97 -16.58 17.16 2.83
N ASP A 98 -15.65 17.61 1.98
CA ASP A 98 -15.52 19.02 1.60
C ASP A 98 -16.77 19.52 0.84
N LEU A 99 -17.26 18.77 -0.14
CA LEU A 99 -18.46 19.11 -0.91
C LEU A 99 -19.72 19.16 -0.04
N LEU A 100 -19.88 18.19 0.87
CA LEU A 100 -20.98 18.19 1.84
C LEU A 100 -20.92 19.41 2.75
N THR A 101 -19.73 19.77 3.22
CA THR A 101 -19.53 20.95 4.07
C THR A 101 -19.88 22.24 3.32
N MET A 102 -19.46 22.38 2.06
CA MET A 102 -19.81 23.53 1.22
C MET A 102 -21.33 23.62 0.97
N SER A 103 -21.96 22.48 0.67
CA SER A 103 -23.40 22.37 0.46
C SER A 103 -24.19 22.80 1.71
N LEU A 104 -23.79 22.31 2.89
CA LEU A 104 -24.42 22.65 4.17
C LEU A 104 -24.29 24.14 4.52
N LYS A 105 -23.22 24.81 4.08
CA LYS A 105 -23.02 26.25 4.26
C LYS A 105 -23.80 27.12 3.27
N GLY A 106 -24.44 26.51 2.27
CA GLY A 106 -25.13 27.23 1.19
C GLY A 106 -24.18 27.94 0.23
N GLU A 107 -22.90 27.55 0.21
CA GLU A 107 -21.91 28.11 -0.70
C GLU A 107 -22.12 27.53 -2.12
N SER A 108 -22.67 28.33 -3.03
CA SER A 108 -22.79 27.96 -4.44
C SER A 108 -21.48 28.31 -5.17
N LEU A 109 -20.65 27.29 -5.41
CA LEU A 109 -19.42 27.43 -6.19
C LEU A 109 -19.54 26.66 -7.51
N PHE A 110 -19.28 27.33 -8.64
CA PHE A 110 -19.12 26.64 -9.92
C PHE A 110 -17.77 25.90 -9.93
N LEU A 111 -17.82 24.57 -9.83
CA LEU A 111 -16.64 23.72 -9.98
C LEU A 111 -16.36 23.51 -11.47
N ARG A 112 -15.11 23.78 -11.89
CA ARG A 112 -14.62 23.49 -13.24
C ARG A 112 -13.36 22.64 -13.13
N GLU A 113 -13.30 21.56 -13.89
CA GLU A 113 -12.06 20.80 -14.04
C GLU A 113 -10.99 21.73 -14.65
N MET A 114 -9.90 21.95 -13.91
CA MET A 114 -8.70 22.55 -14.48
C MET A 114 -7.92 21.45 -15.22
N ALA A 115 -7.33 21.79 -16.36
CA ALA A 115 -6.49 20.91 -17.18
C ALA A 115 -5.15 20.57 -16.49
N SER A 116 -5.21 20.02 -15.28
CA SER A 116 -4.06 19.65 -14.46
C SER A 116 -3.76 18.15 -14.47
N ALA A 117 -4.55 17.34 -15.19
CA ALA A 117 -4.17 15.97 -15.51
C ALA A 117 -3.09 15.99 -16.62
N LYS A 118 -1.84 15.77 -16.23
CA LYS A 118 -0.73 15.40 -17.12
C LYS A 118 -0.24 14.02 -16.75
#